data_AF-A0A1M7D1U9-F1
#
_entry.id   AF-A0A1M7D1U9-F1
#
_cell.length_a   1.000
_cell.length_b   1.000
_cell.length_c   1.000
_cell.angle_alpha   90.00
_cell.angle_beta   90.00
_cell.angle_gamma   90.00
#
_symmetry.space_group_name_H-M   'P 1'
#
loop_
_entity.id
_entity.type
_entity.pdbx_description
1 polymer ?
#
loop_
_entity_poly.entity_id
_entity_poly.type
_entity_poly.pdbx_seq_one_letter_code
_entity_poly.pdbx_strand_id
1 'polypeptide(L)'
;MLQFDRKQLASIGQTHLQQSLHDFLRRYLPQASQMPSAQLRGALDNVIADCRARGLNSQRAIAAYALAACTLGSATVNNDPALQHIVAMRQLPQAHKALLIQTWLARMGAELGKHGRS
;
A
#
# COMPACT_ATOMS: atom_id res chain seq x y z
N MET A 1 -30.79 -10.05 7.99
CA MET A 1 -29.93 -9.92 9.20
C MET A 1 -28.43 -10.09 8.91
N LEU A 2 -27.91 -9.74 7.71
CA LEU A 2 -26.52 -9.98 7.26
C LEU A 2 -25.69 -8.70 7.04
N GLN A 3 -26.29 -7.52 7.15
CA GLN A 3 -25.61 -6.24 6.86
C GLN A 3 -24.76 -5.72 8.03
N PHE A 4 -25.13 -6.05 9.27
CA PHE A 4 -24.39 -5.65 10.47
C PHE A 4 -23.02 -6.32 10.54
N ASP A 5 -22.94 -7.58 10.11
CA ASP A 5 -21.71 -8.40 10.16
C ASP A 5 -20.65 -7.93 9.15
N ARG A 6 -21.03 -7.64 7.90
CA ARG A 6 -20.10 -7.24 6.84
C ARG A 6 -19.41 -5.89 7.10
N LYS A 7 -20.14 -4.90 7.63
CA LYS A 7 -19.56 -3.58 7.93
C LYS A 7 -18.59 -3.63 9.11
N GLN A 8 -18.91 -4.44 10.13
CA GLN A 8 -18.03 -4.65 11.27
C GLN A 8 -16.77 -5.45 10.89
N LEU A 9 -16.90 -6.51 10.09
CA LEU A 9 -15.75 -7.26 9.60
C LEU A 9 -14.83 -6.40 8.72
N ALA A 10 -15.42 -5.54 7.87
CA ALA A 10 -14.65 -4.60 7.06
C ALA A 10 -13.90 -3.55 7.90
N SER A 11 -14.52 -3.03 8.97
CA SER A 11 -13.85 -2.07 9.86
C SER A 11 -12.72 -2.73 10.66
N ILE A 12 -12.95 -3.94 11.20
CA ILE A 12 -11.90 -4.73 11.87
C ILE A 12 -10.73 -4.98 10.92
N GLY A 13 -11.03 -5.41 9.69
CA GLY A 13 -10.00 -5.65 8.68
C GLY A 13 -9.20 -4.40 8.31
N GLN A 14 -9.85 -3.23 8.23
CA GLN A 14 -9.15 -1.98 7.97
C GLN A 14 -8.24 -1.58 9.14
N THR A 15 -8.74 -1.66 10.37
CA THR A 15 -7.96 -1.35 11.58
C THR A 15 -6.74 -2.27 11.69
N HIS A 16 -6.92 -3.57 11.43
CA HIS A 16 -5.82 -4.53 11.45
C HIS A 16 -4.77 -4.24 10.37
N LEU A 17 -5.21 -3.95 9.14
CA LEU A 17 -4.30 -3.56 8.06
C LEU A 17 -3.48 -2.31 8.42
N GLN A 18 -4.15 -1.28 8.93
CA GLN A 18 -3.51 -0.03 9.29
C GLN A 18 -2.49 -0.22 10.40
N GLN A 19 -2.83 -0.99 11.45
CA GLN A 19 -1.91 -1.30 12.54
C GLN A 19 -0.70 -2.11 12.04
N SER A 20 -0.94 -3.12 11.19
CA SER A 20 0.13 -3.94 10.61
C SER A 20 1.10 -3.11 9.77
N LEU A 21 0.59 -2.20 8.94
CA LEU A 21 1.40 -1.28 8.15
C LEU A 21 2.17 -0.32 9.04
N HIS A 22 1.51 0.28 10.03
CA HIS A 22 2.14 1.20 10.96
C HIS A 22 3.35 0.55 11.66
N ASP A 23 3.17 -0.65 12.21
CA ASP A 23 4.22 -1.35 12.95
C ASP A 23 5.34 -1.82 12.03
N PHE A 24 5.02 -2.30 10.83
CA PHE A 24 6.01 -2.65 9.82
C PHE A 24 6.85 -1.44 9.41
N LEU A 25 6.21 -0.31 9.08
CA LEU A 25 6.90 0.90 8.64
C LEU A 25 7.81 1.44 9.75
N ARG A 26 7.34 1.51 11.00
CA ARG A 26 8.18 1.95 12.12
C ARG A 26 9.37 1.03 12.38
N ARG A 27 9.23 -0.26 12.12
CA ARG A 27 10.30 -1.24 12.34
C ARG A 27 11.39 -1.17 11.27
N TYR A 28 11.01 -0.94 10.01
CA TYR A 28 11.92 -1.11 8.87
C TYR A 28 12.26 0.18 8.10
N LEU A 29 11.54 1.29 8.33
CA LEU A 29 11.80 2.58 7.70
C LEU A 29 12.19 3.63 8.76
N PRO A 30 13.46 4.10 8.77
CA PRO A 30 13.92 5.10 9.73
C PRO A 30 13.11 6.41 9.71
N GLN A 31 12.64 6.82 8.54
CA GLN A 31 11.80 8.02 8.41
C GLN A 31 10.46 7.84 9.13
N ALA A 32 9.85 6.65 9.03
CA ALA A 32 8.57 6.36 9.69
C ALA A 32 8.72 6.16 11.20
N SER A 33 9.87 5.67 11.67
CA SER A 33 10.13 5.49 13.11
C SER A 33 10.25 6.82 13.86
N GLN A 34 10.74 7.86 13.19
CA GLN A 34 10.89 9.22 13.72
C GLN A 34 9.60 10.06 13.63
N MET A 35 8.62 9.63 12.83
CA MET A 35 7.35 10.34 12.72
C MET A 35 6.45 10.12 13.95
N PRO A 36 5.70 11.15 14.38
CA PRO A 36 4.62 11.00 15.35
C PRO A 36 3.59 9.95 14.89
N SER A 37 3.19 9.04 15.78
CA SER A 37 2.30 7.92 15.43
C SER A 37 0.97 8.39 14.83
N ALA A 38 0.41 9.49 15.32
CA ALA A 38 -0.83 10.06 14.77
C ALA A 38 -0.65 10.56 13.33
N GLN A 39 0.50 11.14 13.00
CA GLN A 39 0.81 11.62 11.66
C GLN A 39 1.00 10.45 10.68
N LEU A 40 1.74 9.42 11.08
CA LEU A 40 1.91 8.21 10.27
C LEU A 40 0.57 7.51 10.03
N ARG A 41 -0.27 7.44 11.06
CA ARG A 41 -1.63 6.87 10.97
C ARG A 41 -2.49 7.62 9.96
N GLY A 42 -2.53 8.95 10.03
CA GLY A 42 -3.27 9.79 9.08
C GLY A 42 -2.74 9.70 7.64
N ALA A 43 -1.42 9.60 7.47
CA ALA A 43 -0.81 9.38 6.16
C ALA A 43 -1.24 8.03 5.55
N LEU A 44 -1.26 6.96 6.36
CA LEU A 44 -1.76 5.66 5.93
C LEU A 44 -3.24 5.68 5.57
N ASP A 45 -4.07 6.38 6.33
CA ASP A 45 -5.51 6.52 6.01
C ASP A 45 -5.73 7.19 4.65
N ASN A 46 -4.97 8.25 4.36
CA ASN A 46 -5.03 8.92 3.06
C ASN A 46 -4.62 7.99 1.91
N VAL A 47 -3.56 7.21 2.09
CA VAL A 47 -3.10 6.24 1.08
C VAL A 47 -4.11 5.12 0.89
N ILE A 48 -4.70 4.60 1.96
CA ILE A 48 -5.75 3.57 1.89
C ILE A 48 -6.99 4.10 1.16
N ALA A 49 -7.39 5.35 1.43
CA ALA A 49 -8.50 6.00 0.74
C ALA A 49 -8.21 6.16 -0.76
N ASP A 50 -7.01 6.61 -1.13
CA ASP A 50 -6.58 6.73 -2.53
C ASP A 50 -6.57 5.37 -3.25
N CYS A 51 -6.04 4.33 -2.61
CA CYS A 51 -6.07 2.96 -3.15
C CYS A 51 -7.50 2.51 -3.50
N ARG A 52 -8.46 2.76 -2.60
CA ARG A 52 -9.87 2.41 -2.81
C ARG A 52 -10.52 3.22 -3.91
N ALA A 53 -10.25 4.52 -3.97
CA ALA A 53 -10.73 5.39 -5.05
C ALA A 53 -10.27 4.90 -6.43
N ARG A 54 -9.08 4.28 -6.48
CA ARG A 54 -8.51 3.68 -7.69
C ARG A 54 -8.93 2.23 -7.94
N GLY A 55 -9.78 1.65 -7.09
CA GLY A 55 -10.34 0.30 -7.26
C GLY A 55 -9.47 -0.83 -6.71
N LEU A 56 -8.51 -0.54 -5.81
CA LEU A 56 -7.83 -1.54 -5.00
C LEU A 56 -8.64 -1.78 -3.71
N ASN A 57 -9.22 -2.97 -3.60
CA ASN A 57 -10.18 -3.30 -2.55
C ASN A 57 -9.70 -4.43 -1.62
N SER A 58 -8.66 -5.18 -2.00
CA SER A 58 -8.08 -6.19 -1.12
C SER A 58 -7.02 -5.61 -0.20
N GLN A 59 -6.97 -6.10 1.05
CA GLN A 59 -5.93 -5.70 2.02
C GLN A 59 -4.52 -5.91 1.46
N ARG A 60 -4.29 -7.00 0.72
CA ARG A 60 -2.98 -7.30 0.13
C ARG A 60 -2.58 -6.29 -0.95
N ALA A 61 -3.50 -5.88 -1.82
CA ALA A 61 -3.22 -4.88 -2.85
C ALA A 61 -2.96 -3.50 -2.23
N ILE A 62 -3.78 -3.12 -1.25
CA ILE A 62 -3.62 -1.86 -0.51
C ILE A 62 -2.28 -1.85 0.24
N ALA A 63 -1.92 -2.93 0.93
CA ALA A 63 -0.64 -3.06 1.62
C ALA A 63 0.54 -2.91 0.66
N ALA A 64 0.51 -3.60 -0.48
CA ALA A 64 1.58 -3.52 -1.47
C ALA A 64 1.76 -2.09 -2.03
N TYR A 65 0.65 -1.41 -2.33
CA TYR A 65 0.69 -0.02 -2.80
C TYR A 65 1.15 0.95 -1.72
N ALA A 66 0.67 0.79 -0.49
CA ALA A 66 1.05 1.64 0.63
C ALA A 66 2.53 1.51 0.96
N LEU A 67 3.06 0.28 0.99
CA LEU A 67 4.49 0.03 1.15
C LEU A 67 5.29 0.73 0.05
N ALA A 68 4.89 0.56 -1.22
CA ALA A 68 5.52 1.25 -2.34
C ALA A 68 5.56 2.77 -2.17
N ALA A 69 4.44 3.39 -1.78
CA ALA A 69 4.34 4.83 -1.60
C ALA A 69 5.22 5.31 -0.44
N CYS A 70 5.28 4.55 0.65
CA CYS A 70 6.13 4.87 1.79
C CYS A 70 7.63 4.65 1.52
N THR A 71 8.00 3.68 0.68
CA THR A 71 9.41 3.37 0.40
C THR A 71 10.00 4.22 -0.73
N LEU A 72 9.23 4.44 -1.80
CA LEU A 72 9.70 5.10 -3.03
C LEU A 72 9.21 6.55 -3.16
N GLY A 73 8.30 6.98 -2.28
CA GLY A 73 7.60 8.26 -2.36
C GLY A 73 6.35 8.19 -3.24
N SER A 74 5.28 8.87 -2.80
CA SER A 74 3.99 8.89 -3.50
C SER A 74 4.08 9.43 -4.93
N ALA A 75 5.00 10.36 -5.21
CA ALA A 75 5.20 10.90 -6.56
C ALA A 75 5.69 9.80 -7.53
N THR A 76 6.67 8.99 -7.12
CA THR A 76 7.20 7.87 -7.91
C THR A 76 6.11 6.87 -8.25
N VAL A 77 5.32 6.49 -7.24
CA VAL A 77 4.20 5.55 -7.37
C VAL A 77 3.10 6.10 -8.28
N ASN A 78 2.72 7.37 -8.11
CA ASN A 78 1.65 8.00 -8.89
C ASN A 78 2.01 8.22 -10.35
N ASN A 79 3.30 8.43 -10.65
CA ASN A 79 3.78 8.73 -12.00
C ASN A 79 4.30 7.50 -12.75
N ASP A 80 4.41 6.33 -12.09
CA ASP A 80 4.89 5.11 -12.74
C ASP A 80 3.80 4.53 -13.68
N PRO A 81 4.06 4.44 -15.00
CA PRO A 81 3.06 4.01 -15.97
C PRO A 81 2.66 2.53 -15.81
N ALA A 82 3.59 1.66 -15.38
CA ALA A 82 3.29 0.25 -15.18
C ALA A 82 2.35 0.06 -13.98
N LEU A 83 2.59 0.80 -12.91
CA LEU A 83 1.73 0.77 -11.73
C LEU A 83 0.35 1.36 -12.03
N GLN A 84 0.28 2.50 -12.71
CA GLN A 84 -1.01 3.09 -13.11
C GLN A 84 -1.80 2.14 -14.04
N HIS A 85 -1.13 1.42 -14.93
CA HIS A 85 -1.76 0.40 -15.76
C HIS A 85 -2.37 -0.75 -14.91
N ILE A 86 -1.61 -1.34 -13.99
CA ILE A 86 -2.09 -2.41 -13.09
C ILE A 86 -3.33 -1.97 -12.31
N VAL A 87 -3.28 -0.75 -11.77
CA VAL A 87 -4.37 -0.18 -10.98
C VAL A 87 -5.62 0.02 -11.85
N ALA A 88 -5.47 0.56 -13.06
CA ALA A 88 -6.55 0.83 -14.00
C ALA A 88 -7.27 -0.43 -14.54
N MET A 89 -6.63 -1.61 -14.52
CA MET A 89 -7.22 -2.87 -15.01
C MET A 89 -8.36 -3.38 -14.11
N ARG A 90 -9.57 -2.83 -14.24
CA ARG A 90 -10.73 -3.18 -13.39
C ARG A 90 -11.16 -4.65 -13.46
N GLN A 91 -10.94 -5.30 -14.62
CA GLN A 91 -11.29 -6.70 -14.85
C GLN A 91 -10.34 -7.69 -14.16
N LEU A 92 -9.15 -7.23 -13.74
CA LEU A 92 -8.16 -8.10 -13.13
C LEU A 92 -8.56 -8.45 -11.69
N PRO A 93 -8.52 -9.73 -11.28
CA PRO A 93 -8.80 -10.11 -9.90
C PRO A 93 -7.87 -9.39 -8.92
N GLN A 94 -8.40 -9.01 -7.75
CA GLN A 94 -7.65 -8.24 -6.74
C GLN A 94 -6.37 -8.94 -6.28
N ALA A 95 -6.38 -10.29 -6.21
CA ALA A 95 -5.19 -11.07 -5.89
C ALA A 95 -4.08 -10.93 -6.95
N HIS A 96 -4.46 -10.88 -8.23
CA HIS A 96 -3.53 -10.66 -9.32
C HIS A 96 -3.00 -9.22 -9.29
N LYS A 97 -3.84 -8.22 -8.99
CA LYS A 97 -3.37 -6.84 -8.83
C LYS A 97 -2.34 -6.75 -7.72
N ALA A 98 -2.63 -7.36 -6.57
CA ALA A 98 -1.71 -7.39 -5.45
C ALA A 98 -0.36 -8.02 -5.83
N LEU A 99 -0.38 -9.14 -6.55
CA LEU A 99 0.84 -9.79 -7.02
C LEU A 99 1.64 -8.88 -7.97
N LEU A 100 0.99 -8.28 -8.96
CA LEU A 100 1.66 -7.39 -9.93
C LEU A 100 2.29 -6.16 -9.23
N ILE A 101 1.59 -5.55 -8.27
CA ILE A 101 2.13 -4.44 -7.48
C ILE A 101 3.34 -4.90 -6.64
N GLN A 102 3.28 -6.09 -6.03
CA GLN A 102 4.41 -6.65 -5.28
C GLN A 102 5.62 -6.92 -6.17
N THR A 103 5.40 -7.50 -7.36
CA THR A 103 6.47 -7.75 -8.34
C THR A 103 7.10 -6.45 -8.83
N TRP A 104 6.28 -5.44 -9.08
CA TRP A 104 6.75 -4.09 -9.44
C TRP A 104 7.61 -3.50 -8.31
N LEU A 105 7.15 -3.56 -7.06
CA LEU A 105 7.89 -3.04 -5.91
C LEU A 105 9.24 -3.77 -5.73
N ALA A 106 9.25 -5.10 -5.86
CA ALA A 106 10.48 -5.89 -5.78
C ALA A 106 11.48 -5.52 -6.88
N ARG A 107 11.01 -5.29 -8.11
CA ARG A 107 11.83 -4.81 -9.22
C ARG A 107 12.43 -3.43 -8.91
N MET A 108 11.62 -2.49 -8.44
CA MET A 108 12.09 -1.14 -8.09
C MET A 108 13.15 -1.18 -6.98
N GLY A 109 12.94 -2.01 -5.95
CA GLY A 109 13.94 -2.24 -4.91
C GLY A 109 15.25 -2.83 -5.44
N ALA A 110 15.17 -3.78 -6.37
CA ALA A 110 16.35 -4.36 -7.01
C ALA A 110 17.13 -3.32 -7.84
N GLU A 111 16.44 -2.44 -8.55
CA GLU A 111 17.07 -1.36 -9.32
C GLU A 111 17.78 -0.35 -8.41
N LEU A 112 17.15 0.08 -7.31
CA LEU A 112 17.79 0.95 -6.32
C LEU A 112 19.04 0.31 -5.71
N GLY A 113 18.99 -0.99 -5.42
CA GLY A 113 20.13 -1.75 -4.87
C GLY A 113 21.32 -1.91 -5.83
N LYS A 114 21.12 -1.76 -7.13
CA LYS A 114 22.20 -1.74 -8.14
C LYS A 114 22.91 -0.40 -8.20
N HIS A 115 22.17 0.70 -8.05
CA HIS A 115 22.70 2.07 -8.16
C HIS A 115 23.37 2.56 -6.86
N GLY A 116 23.09 1.95 -5.71
CA GLY A 116 23.75 2.27 -4.43
C GLY A 116 25.08 1.55 -4.17
N ARG A 117 25.60 0.76 -5.13
CA ARG A 117 26.89 0.04 -5.03
C ARG A 117 27.95 0.52 -6.04
N SER A 118 27.71 1.65 -6.70
CA SER A 118 28.71 2.36 -7.53
C SER A 118 29.21 3.59 -6.78
#